data_AF-A0A2V5U486-F1
#
_entry.id   AF-A0A2V5U486-F1
#
_cell.length_a   1.000
_cell.length_b   1.000
_cell.length_c   1.000
_cell.angle_alpha   90.00
_cell.angle_beta   90.00
_cell.angle_gamma   90.00
#
_symmetry.space_group_name_H-M   'P 1'
#
loop_
_entity.id
_entity.type
_entity.pdbx_description
1 polymer ?
#
loop_
_entity_poly.entity_id
_entity_poly.type
_entity_poly.pdbx_seq_one_letter_code
_entity_poly.pdbx_strand_id
1 'polypeptide(L)'
;MTETRTLQFESPRVLQSLYANDLKLLKNLEDSLGVKVTTREGWVKLEGDPGPLDKAQQVFEQLDKARQQGVDIQRHEFNYALNSVTGQKDENLSDIVSTKITTSSRKPPIVARSANQRAYVEAIQKHDVVFGIGPAGTGKTYLAVAMAVAALKKEQVARIILTRPAVEAGEALGFLPGDLEQKITPYLRPLYDALHEMLESEEMERAIARQTIEVAPLAYMRGRTLNNAFVILDEAQNTTTEQMFMLLTRIGLNSKCVVTGDVTQIDLPANKRSGVVEALQALKTVPGIATVYFTERDVVRHELVRAIIGAYQQHRSPAPPSRK
;
A
#
# COMPACT_ATOMS: atom_id res chain seq x y z
N MET A 1 -26.96 33.69 -7.15
CA MET A 1 -27.02 34.51 -5.92
C MET A 1 -25.97 33.93 -5.00
N THR A 2 -25.05 34.74 -4.51
CA THR A 2 -23.98 34.28 -3.62
C THR A 2 -24.58 33.95 -2.26
N GLU A 3 -24.39 32.73 -1.78
CA GLU A 3 -24.86 32.27 -0.48
C GLU A 3 -23.73 32.34 0.55
N THR A 4 -24.11 32.27 1.82
CA THR A 4 -23.19 32.25 2.94
C THR A 4 -23.63 31.18 3.93
N ARG A 5 -22.71 30.31 4.35
CA ARG A 5 -22.93 29.37 5.45
C ARG A 5 -21.84 29.48 6.49
N THR A 6 -22.20 29.27 7.75
CA THR A 6 -21.26 29.28 8.87
C THR A 6 -21.37 27.96 9.60
N LEU A 7 -20.27 27.22 9.66
CA LEU A 7 -20.16 25.98 10.42
C LEU A 7 -19.49 26.29 11.75
N GLN A 8 -20.06 25.78 12.85
CA GLN A 8 -19.52 25.92 14.20
C GLN A 8 -18.97 24.60 14.69
N PHE A 9 -17.83 24.66 15.39
CA PHE A 9 -17.13 23.53 15.96
C PHE A 9 -16.95 23.73 17.47
N GLU A 10 -16.76 22.62 18.18
CA GLU A 10 -16.68 22.56 19.65
C GLU A 10 -15.64 23.52 20.25
N SER A 11 -14.53 23.73 19.55
CA SER A 11 -13.49 24.67 20.00
C SER A 11 -12.63 25.17 18.83
N PRO A 12 -11.90 26.28 19.02
CA PRO A 12 -10.92 26.73 18.03
C PRO A 12 -9.85 25.70 17.70
N ARG A 13 -9.45 24.87 18.68
CA ARG A 13 -8.47 23.80 18.48
C ARG A 13 -8.99 22.70 17.56
N VAL A 14 -10.28 22.37 17.67
CA VAL A 14 -10.93 21.39 16.80
C VAL A 14 -10.95 21.90 15.36
N LEU A 15 -11.41 23.14 15.15
CA LEU A 15 -11.42 23.72 13.81
C LEU A 15 -10.00 23.79 13.20
N GLN A 16 -9.02 24.23 14.00
CA GLN A 16 -7.62 24.31 13.59
C GLN A 16 -7.02 22.96 13.16
N SER A 17 -7.38 21.86 13.84
CA SER A 17 -6.90 20.54 13.46
C SER A 17 -7.49 20.07 12.13
N LEU A 18 -8.71 20.47 11.76
CA LEU A 18 -9.33 20.07 10.49
C LEU A 18 -8.55 20.55 9.25
N TYR A 19 -7.76 21.60 9.35
CA TYR A 19 -6.87 22.06 8.28
C TYR A 19 -5.39 21.95 8.66
N ALA A 20 -5.04 21.01 9.55
CA ALA A 20 -3.67 20.71 9.96
C ALA A 20 -2.86 21.95 10.41
N ASN A 21 -3.53 22.95 11.01
CA ASN A 21 -2.95 24.25 11.36
C ASN A 21 -2.30 25.03 10.18
N ASP A 22 -2.65 24.70 8.93
CA ASP A 22 -2.05 25.29 7.74
C ASP A 22 -3.10 26.05 6.90
N LEU A 23 -3.07 27.38 7.00
CA LEU A 23 -3.96 28.27 6.24
C LEU A 23 -3.80 28.11 4.72
N LYS A 24 -2.67 27.59 4.23
CA LYS A 24 -2.49 27.32 2.79
C LYS A 24 -3.46 26.26 2.28
N LEU A 25 -3.87 25.32 3.13
CA LEU A 25 -4.87 24.30 2.75
C LEU A 25 -6.24 24.92 2.53
N LEU A 26 -6.64 25.88 3.38
CA LEU A 26 -7.88 26.62 3.18
C LEU A 26 -7.86 27.40 1.87
N LYS A 27 -6.72 28.04 1.55
CA LYS A 27 -6.54 28.72 0.28
C LYS A 27 -6.63 27.76 -0.92
N ASN A 28 -6.04 26.57 -0.83
CA ASN A 28 -6.17 25.56 -1.88
C ASN A 28 -7.63 25.12 -2.08
N LEU A 29 -8.42 25.04 -1.00
CA LEU A 29 -9.85 24.75 -1.07
C LEU A 29 -10.60 25.89 -1.78
N GLU A 30 -10.29 27.15 -1.45
CA GLU A 30 -10.83 28.33 -2.14
C GLU A 30 -10.54 28.25 -3.64
N ASP A 31 -9.29 28.02 -4.02
CA ASP A 31 -8.83 27.96 -5.42
C ASP A 31 -9.48 26.78 -6.18
N SER A 32 -9.69 25.64 -5.51
CA SER A 32 -10.22 24.42 -6.15
C SER A 32 -11.74 24.44 -6.34
N LEU A 33 -12.48 25.06 -5.41
CA LEU A 33 -13.95 25.09 -5.44
C LEU A 33 -14.52 26.44 -5.90
N GLY A 34 -13.72 27.51 -5.94
CA GLY A 34 -14.20 28.85 -6.26
C GLY A 34 -15.08 29.45 -5.15
N VAL A 35 -14.80 29.09 -3.89
CA VAL A 35 -15.46 29.64 -2.70
C VAL A 35 -14.51 30.52 -1.91
N LYS A 36 -15.04 31.38 -1.05
CA LYS A 36 -14.26 32.15 -0.08
C LYS A 36 -14.44 31.56 1.31
N VAL A 37 -13.34 31.35 2.01
CA VAL A 37 -13.28 30.71 3.33
C VAL A 37 -12.72 31.70 4.34
N THR A 38 -13.48 31.96 5.40
CA THR A 38 -13.02 32.79 6.53
C THR A 38 -13.14 31.98 7.80
N THR A 39 -12.03 31.78 8.51
CA THR A 39 -11.98 31.06 9.79
C THR A 39 -11.68 32.02 10.93
N ARG A 40 -12.39 31.88 12.05
CA ARG A 40 -12.11 32.61 13.29
C ARG A 40 -12.62 31.81 14.48
N GLU A 41 -11.79 31.72 15.51
CA GLU A 41 -12.12 30.99 16.75
C GLU A 41 -12.61 29.58 16.41
N GLY A 42 -13.83 29.21 16.81
CA GLY A 42 -14.43 27.90 16.57
C GLY A 42 -15.38 27.84 15.36
N TRP A 43 -15.37 28.82 14.46
CA TRP A 43 -16.26 28.82 13.29
C TRP A 43 -15.53 29.04 11.97
N VAL A 44 -16.09 28.45 10.90
CA VAL A 44 -15.69 28.71 9.52
C VAL A 44 -16.88 29.21 8.72
N LYS A 45 -16.67 30.29 7.98
CA LYS A 45 -17.65 30.91 7.09
C LYS A 45 -17.26 30.63 5.65
N LEU A 46 -18.21 30.13 4.88
CA LEU A 46 -18.10 29.77 3.47
C LEU A 46 -19.02 30.70 2.67
N GLU A 47 -18.47 31.36 1.64
CA GLU A 47 -19.22 32.27 0.76
C GLU A 47 -18.97 31.86 -0.71
N GLY A 48 -20.03 31.79 -1.53
CA GLY A 48 -19.91 31.32 -2.91
C GLY A 48 -21.24 30.91 -3.53
N ASP A 49 -21.20 30.27 -4.69
CA ASP A 49 -22.39 29.72 -5.34
C ASP A 49 -22.88 28.43 -4.65
N PRO A 50 -24.19 28.11 -4.68
CA PRO A 50 -24.77 27.01 -3.90
C PRO A 50 -24.07 25.65 -4.09
N GLY A 51 -23.76 25.26 -5.34
CA GLY A 51 -23.12 23.99 -5.65
C GLY A 51 -21.70 23.85 -5.07
N PRO A 52 -20.77 24.79 -5.36
CA PRO A 52 -19.46 24.85 -4.71
C PRO A 52 -19.52 24.92 -3.19
N LEU A 53 -20.51 25.62 -2.64
CA LEU A 53 -20.67 25.83 -1.21
C LEU A 53 -21.11 24.54 -0.50
N ASP A 54 -21.99 23.73 -1.11
CA ASP A 54 -22.32 22.38 -0.66
C ASP A 54 -21.08 21.48 -0.59
N LYS A 55 -20.24 21.52 -1.64
CA LYS A 55 -18.98 20.75 -1.68
C LYS A 55 -18.01 21.18 -0.59
N ALA A 56 -17.85 22.49 -0.38
CA ALA A 56 -16.98 23.02 0.66
C ALA A 56 -17.46 22.59 2.06
N GLN A 57 -18.77 22.62 2.30
CA GLN A 57 -19.35 22.13 3.55
C GLN A 57 -19.08 20.64 3.75
N GLN A 58 -19.30 19.81 2.72
CA GLN A 58 -19.01 18.38 2.78
C GLN A 58 -17.55 18.08 3.15
N VAL A 59 -16.58 18.87 2.67
CA VAL A 59 -15.16 18.69 3.06
C VAL A 59 -14.99 18.79 4.57
N PHE A 60 -15.53 19.85 5.19
CA PHE A 60 -15.41 20.05 6.64
C PHE A 60 -16.17 18.99 7.46
N GLU A 61 -17.36 18.60 7.01
CA GLU A 61 -18.14 17.53 7.66
C GLU A 61 -17.39 16.18 7.61
N GLN A 62 -16.81 15.85 6.47
CA GLN A 62 -16.05 14.63 6.32
C GLN A 62 -14.77 14.63 7.18
N LEU A 63 -14.06 15.77 7.26
CA LEU A 63 -12.86 15.92 8.09
C LEU A 63 -13.18 15.82 9.59
N ASP A 64 -14.26 16.45 10.04
CA ASP A 64 -14.65 16.36 11.45
C ASP A 64 -15.11 14.94 11.81
N LYS A 65 -15.85 14.26 10.92
CA LYS A 65 -16.21 12.85 11.12
C LYS A 65 -14.98 11.95 11.24
N ALA A 66 -13.98 12.12 10.37
CA ALA A 66 -12.73 11.35 10.46
C ALA A 66 -11.98 11.63 11.77
N ARG A 67 -11.90 12.90 12.19
CA ARG A 67 -11.32 13.30 13.47
C ARG A 67 -12.04 12.64 14.65
N GLN A 68 -13.36 12.64 14.67
CA GLN A 68 -14.17 11.98 15.71
C GLN A 68 -13.91 10.47 15.79
N GLN A 69 -13.49 9.86 14.67
CA GLN A 69 -13.08 8.45 14.58
C GLN A 69 -11.60 8.22 14.94
N GLY A 70 -10.88 9.25 15.43
CA GLY A 70 -9.50 9.14 15.88
C GLY A 70 -8.45 9.39 14.80
N VAL A 71 -8.83 9.89 13.62
CA VAL A 71 -7.89 10.24 12.54
C VAL A 71 -7.23 11.59 12.87
N ASP A 72 -5.90 11.59 13.02
CA ASP A 72 -5.12 12.83 13.01
C ASP A 72 -5.15 13.44 11.59
N ILE A 73 -5.65 14.67 11.48
CA ILE A 73 -5.86 15.34 10.19
C ILE A 73 -4.60 16.10 9.82
N GLN A 74 -3.93 15.62 8.76
CA GLN A 74 -2.76 16.26 8.18
C GLN A 74 -3.08 16.76 6.77
N ARG A 75 -2.10 17.38 6.10
CA ARG A 75 -2.25 17.91 4.73
C ARG A 75 -2.85 16.87 3.76
N HIS A 76 -2.51 15.59 3.93
CA HIS A 76 -2.97 14.55 3.02
C HIS A 76 -4.45 14.20 3.23
N GLU A 77 -4.94 14.09 4.47
CA GLU A 77 -6.37 13.89 4.74
C GLU A 77 -7.19 15.09 4.23
N PHE A 78 -6.69 16.32 4.40
CA PHE A 78 -7.36 17.51 3.87
C PHE A 78 -7.50 17.48 2.34
N ASN A 79 -6.40 17.21 1.64
CA ASN A 79 -6.40 17.13 0.18
C ASN A 79 -7.28 15.97 -0.32
N TYR A 80 -7.32 14.86 0.42
CA TYR A 80 -8.22 13.75 0.11
C TYR A 80 -9.68 14.16 0.22
N ALA A 81 -10.05 14.83 1.31
CA ALA A 81 -11.40 15.38 1.52
C ALA A 81 -11.82 16.26 0.34
N LEU A 82 -10.94 17.18 -0.06
CA LEU A 82 -11.16 18.11 -1.15
C LEU A 82 -11.31 17.41 -2.51
N ASN A 83 -10.52 16.37 -2.77
CA ASN A 83 -10.58 15.62 -4.01
C ASN A 83 -11.86 14.76 -4.13
N SER A 84 -12.40 14.29 -2.99
CA SER A 84 -13.65 13.50 -2.98
C SER A 84 -14.85 14.30 -3.47
N VAL A 85 -14.98 15.56 -3.05
CA VAL A 85 -16.15 16.40 -3.38
C VAL A 85 -16.06 17.06 -4.75
N THR A 86 -14.84 17.22 -5.28
CA THR A 86 -14.64 17.77 -6.63
C THR A 86 -14.98 16.76 -7.73
N GLY A 87 -15.33 15.51 -7.37
CA GLY A 87 -15.63 14.45 -8.31
C GLY A 87 -14.39 13.92 -9.03
N GLN A 88 -13.19 14.23 -8.51
CA GLN A 88 -11.94 13.72 -9.06
C GLN A 88 -11.65 12.25 -8.66
N LYS A 89 -12.50 11.63 -7.84
CA LYS A 89 -12.78 10.17 -7.72
C LYS A 89 -13.81 9.95 -6.60
N ASP A 90 -14.68 8.95 -6.74
CA ASP A 90 -15.60 8.47 -5.68
C ASP A 90 -14.80 7.89 -4.50
N GLU A 91 -14.40 8.73 -3.54
CA GLU A 91 -13.62 8.29 -2.39
C GLU A 91 -14.20 8.91 -1.09
N ASN A 92 -14.98 8.14 -0.32
CA ASN A 92 -15.55 8.61 0.95
C ASN A 92 -14.48 8.63 2.07
N LEU A 93 -14.53 9.66 2.94
CA LEU A 93 -13.61 9.82 4.08
C LEU A 93 -13.79 8.79 5.20
N SER A 94 -14.97 8.15 5.31
CA SER A 94 -15.17 6.98 6.18
C SER A 94 -14.26 5.80 5.83
N ASP A 95 -13.75 5.77 4.59
CA ASP A 95 -12.81 4.76 4.13
C ASP A 95 -11.37 5.07 4.58
N ILE A 96 -11.07 6.24 5.16
CA ILE A 96 -9.72 6.55 5.67
C ILE A 96 -9.45 5.79 6.98
N VAL A 97 -10.46 5.54 7.81
CA VAL A 97 -10.29 4.80 9.07
C VAL A 97 -9.95 3.32 8.82
N SER A 98 -10.47 2.71 7.75
CA SER A 98 -10.13 1.33 7.38
C SER A 98 -8.73 1.16 6.76
N THR A 99 -8.00 2.25 6.56
CA THR A 99 -6.76 2.26 5.75
C THR A 99 -5.49 2.59 6.53
N LYS A 100 -5.63 2.94 7.81
CA LYS A 100 -4.49 3.08 8.73
C LYS A 100 -4.12 1.72 9.32
N ILE A 101 -2.94 1.25 8.98
CA ILE A 101 -2.34 0.02 9.50
C ILE A 101 -1.34 0.41 10.58
N THR A 102 -1.74 0.21 11.84
CA THR A 102 -0.87 0.43 12.98
C THR A 102 -0.03 -0.80 13.26
N THR A 103 1.29 -0.66 13.14
CA THR A 103 2.28 -1.74 13.35
C THR A 103 3.09 -1.56 14.64
N SER A 104 3.25 -0.34 15.15
CA SER A 104 3.90 -0.04 16.43
C SER A 104 3.26 1.20 17.04
N SER A 105 3.23 1.30 18.37
CA SER A 105 2.82 2.52 19.06
C SER A 105 3.85 3.65 18.96
N ARG A 106 5.11 3.30 18.60
CA ARG A 106 6.23 4.24 18.49
C ARG A 106 6.59 4.59 17.04
N LYS A 107 5.96 3.95 16.06
CA LYS A 107 6.16 4.24 14.63
C LYS A 107 4.92 4.86 14.00
N PRO A 108 5.08 5.72 12.99
CA PRO A 108 3.95 6.25 12.25
C PRO A 108 3.08 5.14 11.66
N PRO A 109 1.74 5.29 11.66
CA PRO A 109 0.87 4.33 11.00
C PRO A 109 1.13 4.31 9.49
N ILE A 110 0.99 3.14 8.90
CA ILE A 110 1.11 2.95 7.45
C ILE A 110 -0.26 3.18 6.84
N VAL A 111 -0.35 4.05 5.83
CA VAL A 111 -1.63 4.46 5.23
C VAL A 111 -1.65 4.08 3.76
N ALA A 112 -2.73 3.43 3.32
CA ALA A 112 -2.99 3.24 1.91
C ALA A 112 -3.42 4.57 1.26
N ARG A 113 -2.66 5.03 0.27
CA ARG A 113 -2.77 6.37 -0.33
C ARG A 113 -3.54 6.40 -1.66
N SER A 114 -3.86 5.24 -2.24
CA SER A 114 -4.64 5.15 -3.48
C SER A 114 -5.81 4.19 -3.34
N ALA A 115 -6.87 4.37 -4.14
CA ALA A 115 -8.01 3.44 -4.18
C ALA A 115 -7.58 1.97 -4.33
N ASN A 116 -6.62 1.65 -5.20
CA ASN A 116 -6.14 0.28 -5.37
C ASN A 116 -5.38 -0.23 -4.14
N GLN A 117 -4.59 0.63 -3.47
CA GLN A 117 -3.96 0.27 -2.19
C GLN A 117 -5.00 -0.03 -1.12
N ARG A 118 -6.09 0.75 -1.07
CA ARG A 118 -7.19 0.52 -0.12
C ARG A 118 -7.92 -0.79 -0.42
N ALA A 119 -8.31 -1.00 -1.67
CA ALA A 119 -8.92 -2.26 -2.12
C ALA A 119 -8.03 -3.47 -1.82
N TYR A 120 -6.71 -3.33 -1.96
CA TYR A 120 -5.74 -4.37 -1.61
C TYR A 120 -5.71 -4.68 -0.11
N VAL A 121 -5.65 -3.66 0.74
CA VAL A 121 -5.70 -3.85 2.20
C VAL A 121 -7.01 -4.54 2.63
N GLU A 122 -8.14 -4.12 2.07
CA GLU A 122 -9.43 -4.77 2.33
C GLU A 122 -9.49 -6.21 1.82
N ALA A 123 -8.94 -6.47 0.63
CA ALA A 123 -8.88 -7.82 0.08
C ALA A 123 -8.11 -8.75 1.02
N ILE A 124 -6.96 -8.30 1.55
CA ILE A 124 -6.14 -9.06 2.52
C ILE A 124 -6.93 -9.40 3.78
N GLN A 125 -7.75 -8.46 4.27
CA GLN A 125 -8.59 -8.70 5.45
C GLN A 125 -9.65 -9.77 5.17
N LYS A 126 -10.32 -9.70 4.02
CA LYS A 126 -11.51 -10.51 3.67
C LYS A 126 -11.21 -11.90 3.09
N HIS A 127 -10.03 -12.10 2.50
CA HIS A 127 -9.71 -13.32 1.75
C HIS A 127 -8.51 -14.06 2.35
N ASP A 128 -8.43 -15.36 2.10
CA ASP A 128 -7.33 -16.21 2.59
C ASP A 128 -6.14 -16.15 1.65
N VAL A 129 -6.36 -15.96 0.35
CA VAL A 129 -5.31 -15.76 -0.65
C VAL A 129 -5.55 -14.47 -1.42
N VAL A 130 -4.54 -13.60 -1.51
CA VAL A 130 -4.62 -12.35 -2.27
C VAL A 130 -3.42 -12.18 -3.19
N PHE A 131 -3.70 -11.91 -4.46
CA PHE A 131 -2.68 -11.53 -5.44
C PHE A 131 -2.64 -10.00 -5.57
N GLY A 132 -1.49 -9.40 -5.27
CA GLY A 132 -1.20 -7.99 -5.53
C GLY A 132 -0.29 -7.85 -6.74
N ILE A 133 -0.83 -7.49 -7.89
CA ILE A 133 -0.11 -7.51 -9.18
C ILE A 133 0.05 -6.10 -9.71
N GLY A 134 1.28 -5.67 -10.01
CA GLY A 134 1.52 -4.43 -10.74
C GLY A 134 2.89 -3.82 -10.51
N PRO A 135 3.12 -2.59 -10.99
CA PRO A 135 4.45 -2.00 -11.09
C PRO A 135 5.23 -1.88 -9.76
N ALA A 136 6.55 -1.78 -9.85
CA ALA A 136 7.41 -1.47 -8.70
C ALA A 136 7.11 -0.09 -8.09
N GLY A 137 7.11 0.01 -6.76
CA GLY A 137 6.84 1.27 -6.05
C GLY A 137 5.36 1.62 -5.86
N THR A 138 4.44 0.70 -6.18
CA THR A 138 2.99 0.81 -5.91
C THR A 138 2.61 0.45 -4.47
N GLY A 139 3.58 -0.01 -3.67
CA GLY A 139 3.37 -0.36 -2.25
C GLY A 139 2.83 -1.77 -2.00
N LYS A 140 2.67 -2.62 -3.02
CA LYS A 140 2.11 -3.98 -2.90
C LYS A 140 2.77 -4.85 -1.82
N THR A 141 4.10 -4.94 -1.80
CA THR A 141 4.85 -5.74 -0.81
C THR A 141 4.85 -5.05 0.55
N TYR A 142 5.07 -3.73 0.57
CA TYR A 142 5.10 -2.95 1.80
C TYR A 142 3.78 -3.03 2.59
N LEU A 143 2.64 -2.86 1.92
CA LEU A 143 1.32 -2.98 2.53
C LEU A 143 1.03 -4.42 2.98
N ALA A 144 1.49 -5.44 2.24
CA ALA A 144 1.34 -6.83 2.67
C ALA A 144 2.08 -7.09 3.98
N VAL A 145 3.35 -6.67 4.09
CA VAL A 145 4.15 -6.84 5.31
C VAL A 145 3.53 -6.06 6.47
N ALA A 146 3.02 -4.86 6.23
CA ALA A 146 2.31 -4.07 7.25
C ALA A 146 1.08 -4.81 7.78
N MET A 147 0.29 -5.40 6.89
CA MET A 147 -0.87 -6.21 7.25
C MET A 147 -0.49 -7.47 8.03
N ALA A 148 0.62 -8.13 7.66
CA ALA A 148 1.13 -9.30 8.37
C ALA A 148 1.55 -8.95 9.81
N VAL A 149 2.30 -7.85 9.98
CA VAL A 149 2.71 -7.35 11.30
C VAL A 149 1.50 -6.99 12.15
N ALA A 150 0.52 -6.29 11.57
CA ALA A 150 -0.71 -5.94 12.28
C ALA A 150 -1.51 -7.19 12.70
N ALA A 151 -1.59 -8.22 11.84
CA ALA A 151 -2.26 -9.47 12.16
C ALA A 151 -1.54 -10.24 13.28
N LEU A 152 -0.21 -10.28 13.27
CA LEU A 152 0.60 -10.89 14.32
C LEU A 152 0.40 -10.19 15.67
N LYS A 153 0.41 -8.86 15.70
CA LYS A 153 0.20 -8.08 16.94
C LYS A 153 -1.23 -8.17 17.50
N LYS A 154 -2.21 -8.43 16.63
CA LYS A 154 -3.59 -8.70 17.03
C LYS A 154 -3.83 -10.18 17.36
N GLU A 155 -2.77 -10.99 17.41
CA GLU A 155 -2.83 -12.44 17.70
C GLU A 155 -3.73 -13.22 16.73
N GLN A 156 -3.98 -12.69 15.53
CA GLN A 156 -4.79 -13.34 14.49
C GLN A 156 -4.01 -14.47 13.80
N VAL A 157 -2.68 -14.36 13.82
CA VAL A 157 -1.74 -15.37 13.35
C VAL A 157 -0.64 -15.54 14.40
N ALA A 158 -0.05 -16.72 14.46
CA ALA A 158 1.04 -17.03 15.39
C ALA A 158 2.42 -16.72 14.81
N ARG A 159 2.55 -16.62 13.48
CA ARG A 159 3.82 -16.37 12.79
C ARG A 159 3.65 -15.66 11.45
N ILE A 160 4.72 -14.99 11.01
CA ILE A 160 4.85 -14.40 9.68
C ILE A 160 5.94 -15.15 8.92
N ILE A 161 5.69 -15.48 7.65
CA ILE A 161 6.67 -16.08 6.76
C ILE A 161 6.79 -15.20 5.53
N LEU A 162 7.92 -14.53 5.37
CA LEU A 162 8.26 -13.73 4.19
C LEU A 162 9.19 -14.56 3.30
N THR A 163 8.79 -14.76 2.05
CA THR A 163 9.55 -15.57 1.12
C THR A 163 9.66 -14.95 -0.25
N ARG A 164 10.76 -15.24 -0.93
CA ARG A 164 11.09 -14.74 -2.27
C ARG A 164 11.75 -15.87 -3.06
N PRO A 165 11.46 -16.03 -4.37
CA PRO A 165 12.18 -16.98 -5.19
C PRO A 165 13.62 -16.49 -5.39
N ALA A 166 14.59 -17.40 -5.26
CA ALA A 166 15.95 -17.12 -5.66
C ALA A 166 16.01 -17.20 -7.19
N VAL A 167 16.10 -16.05 -7.85
CA VAL A 167 16.33 -15.95 -9.29
C VAL A 167 17.61 -15.17 -9.52
N GLU A 168 18.47 -15.72 -10.37
CA GLU A 168 19.74 -15.13 -10.78
C GLU A 168 19.48 -13.96 -11.72
N ALA A 169 18.98 -12.84 -11.18
CA ALA A 169 18.82 -11.61 -11.94
C ALA A 169 20.18 -10.95 -12.13
N GLY A 170 20.91 -11.35 -13.19
CA GLY A 170 22.10 -10.67 -13.70
C GLY A 170 23.45 -11.13 -13.15
N GLU A 171 23.51 -11.67 -11.93
CA GLU A 171 24.70 -12.32 -11.36
C GLU A 171 24.33 -13.74 -10.93
N ALA A 172 25.08 -14.76 -11.39
CA ALA A 172 24.80 -16.13 -10.96
C ALA A 172 25.07 -16.25 -9.45
N LEU A 173 24.19 -16.92 -8.71
CA LEU A 173 24.29 -17.08 -7.26
C LEU A 173 25.64 -17.71 -6.84
N GLY A 174 26.30 -18.39 -7.78
CA GLY A 174 27.64 -18.95 -7.65
C GLY A 174 28.77 -17.93 -7.43
N PHE A 175 28.63 -16.66 -7.83
CA PHE A 175 29.73 -15.68 -7.84
C PHE A 175 29.86 -14.81 -6.58
N LEU A 176 28.84 -14.76 -5.73
CA LEU A 176 28.93 -14.04 -4.45
C LEU A 176 29.86 -14.82 -3.48
N PRO A 177 30.89 -14.21 -2.88
CA PRO A 177 31.72 -14.90 -1.89
C PRO A 177 30.91 -15.16 -0.61
N GLY A 178 31.12 -16.33 0.02
CA GLY A 178 30.46 -16.68 1.29
C GLY A 178 29.69 -17.99 1.28
N ASP A 179 29.08 -18.31 2.43
CA ASP A 179 28.15 -19.43 2.56
C ASP A 179 26.83 -19.19 1.79
N LEU A 180 26.01 -20.23 1.63
CA LEU A 180 24.76 -20.14 0.88
C LEU A 180 23.80 -19.07 1.45
N GLU A 181 23.86 -18.83 2.75
CA GLU A 181 23.01 -17.86 3.44
C GLU A 181 23.45 -16.42 3.12
N GLN A 182 24.75 -16.14 3.15
CA GLN A 182 25.36 -14.87 2.75
C GLN A 182 25.07 -14.54 1.29
N LYS A 183 24.98 -15.56 0.42
CA LYS A 183 24.63 -15.40 -1.00
C LYS A 183 23.17 -15.00 -1.22
N ILE A 184 22.25 -15.49 -0.40
CA ILE A 184 20.81 -15.25 -0.58
C ILE A 184 20.34 -14.00 0.19
N THR A 185 21.02 -13.65 1.27
CA THR A 185 20.69 -12.49 2.12
C THR A 185 20.45 -11.18 1.35
N PRO A 186 21.26 -10.80 0.33
CA PRO A 186 21.02 -9.58 -0.45
C PRO A 186 19.62 -9.54 -1.11
N TYR A 187 19.11 -10.67 -1.59
CA TYR A 187 17.80 -10.76 -2.24
C TYR A 187 16.63 -10.62 -1.24
N LEU A 188 16.87 -11.01 0.02
CA LEU A 188 15.90 -10.93 1.11
C LEU A 188 15.96 -9.59 1.85
N ARG A 189 17.04 -8.80 1.66
CA ARG A 189 17.26 -7.50 2.32
C ARG A 189 16.04 -6.56 2.26
N PRO A 190 15.34 -6.38 1.12
CA PRO A 190 14.18 -5.48 1.08
C PRO A 190 13.05 -5.87 2.04
N LEU A 191 12.90 -7.17 2.35
CA LEU A 191 11.91 -7.66 3.30
C LEU A 191 12.33 -7.34 4.75
N TYR A 192 13.62 -7.46 5.06
CA TYR A 192 14.15 -7.03 6.36
C TYR A 192 14.00 -5.52 6.55
N ASP A 193 14.29 -4.73 5.52
CA ASP A 193 14.19 -3.27 5.59
C ASP A 193 12.72 -2.83 5.80
N ALA A 194 11.76 -3.49 5.14
CA ALA A 194 10.34 -3.25 5.40
C ALA A 194 9.92 -3.56 6.84
N LEU A 195 10.42 -4.67 7.42
CA LEU A 195 10.16 -5.00 8.82
C LEU A 195 10.77 -3.96 9.77
N HIS A 196 11.97 -3.47 9.48
CA HIS A 196 12.62 -2.42 10.28
C HIS A 196 11.83 -1.12 10.28
N GLU A 197 11.05 -0.81 9.25
CA GLU A 197 10.15 0.35 9.27
C GLU A 197 8.90 0.13 10.13
N MET A 198 8.53 -1.11 10.40
CA MET A 198 7.27 -1.49 11.05
C MET A 198 7.41 -1.91 12.51
N LEU A 199 8.57 -2.44 12.88
CA LEU A 199 8.89 -2.99 14.20
C LEU A 199 10.07 -2.27 14.83
N GLU A 200 10.07 -2.13 16.14
CA GLU A 200 11.26 -1.68 16.87
C GLU A 200 12.40 -2.71 16.72
N SER A 201 13.65 -2.27 16.68
CA SER A 201 14.79 -3.17 16.42
C SER A 201 14.83 -4.36 17.38
N GLU A 202 14.68 -4.13 18.68
CA GLU A 202 14.68 -5.17 19.71
C GLU A 202 13.47 -6.14 19.58
N GLU A 203 12.32 -5.64 19.13
CA GLU A 203 11.14 -6.47 18.88
C GLU A 203 11.38 -7.38 17.66
N MET A 204 11.89 -6.81 16.58
CA MET A 204 12.22 -7.53 15.35
C MET A 204 13.27 -8.61 15.57
N GLU A 205 14.38 -8.28 16.23
CA GLU A 205 15.45 -9.23 16.55
C GLU A 205 14.92 -10.42 17.36
N ARG A 206 14.09 -10.15 18.39
CA ARG A 206 13.45 -11.21 19.18
C ARG A 206 12.49 -12.05 18.37
N ALA A 207 11.69 -11.43 17.50
CA ALA A 207 10.72 -12.14 16.67
C ALA A 207 11.40 -13.06 15.64
N ILE A 208 12.52 -12.62 15.05
CA ILE A 208 13.34 -13.43 14.14
C ILE A 208 14.03 -14.57 14.91
N ALA A 209 14.67 -14.28 16.04
CA ALA A 209 15.37 -15.28 16.85
C ALA A 209 14.42 -16.40 17.35
N ARG A 210 13.16 -16.05 17.63
CA ARG A 210 12.10 -17.00 18.02
C ARG A 210 11.41 -17.67 16.84
N GLN A 211 11.78 -17.36 15.61
CA GLN A 211 11.11 -17.81 14.38
C GLN A 211 9.61 -17.47 14.33
N THR A 212 9.18 -16.44 15.08
CA THR A 212 7.85 -15.86 14.96
C THR A 212 7.73 -15.07 13.66
N ILE A 213 8.84 -14.47 13.20
CA ILE A 213 8.99 -13.91 11.86
C ILE A 213 10.12 -14.65 11.17
N GLU A 214 9.81 -15.30 10.06
CA GLU A 214 10.77 -16.05 9.24
C GLU A 214 10.94 -15.34 7.90
N VAL A 215 12.17 -15.02 7.50
CA VAL A 215 12.49 -14.48 6.17
C VAL A 215 13.38 -15.48 5.47
N ALA A 216 12.84 -16.20 4.49
CA ALA A 216 13.51 -17.37 3.92
C ALA A 216 13.25 -17.55 2.41
N PRO A 217 14.15 -18.21 1.67
CA PRO A 217 13.94 -18.50 0.24
C PRO A 217 12.75 -19.44 0.02
N LEU A 218 12.09 -19.32 -1.14
CA LEU A 218 10.89 -20.12 -1.47
C LEU A 218 11.09 -21.64 -1.35
N ALA A 219 12.30 -22.13 -1.60
CA ALA A 219 12.65 -23.54 -1.48
C ALA A 219 12.39 -24.12 -0.08
N TYR A 220 12.48 -23.29 0.97
CA TYR A 220 12.28 -23.69 2.36
C TYR A 220 10.81 -23.97 2.70
N MET A 221 9.88 -23.65 1.79
CA MET A 221 8.45 -23.94 1.96
C MET A 221 8.09 -25.39 1.63
N ARG A 222 8.99 -26.11 0.94
CA ARG A 222 8.75 -27.48 0.51
C ARG A 222 8.52 -28.41 1.70
N GLY A 223 7.47 -29.23 1.63
CA GLY A 223 7.16 -30.23 2.65
C GLY A 223 6.57 -29.68 3.95
N ARG A 224 6.30 -28.37 4.04
CA ARG A 224 5.70 -27.76 5.23
C ARG A 224 4.17 -27.73 5.12
N THR A 225 3.49 -27.54 6.24
CA THR A 225 2.11 -27.06 6.27
C THR A 225 2.09 -25.78 7.10
N LEU A 226 1.61 -24.70 6.49
CA LEU A 226 1.71 -23.36 7.04
C LEU A 226 0.39 -23.03 7.76
N ASN A 227 0.19 -23.61 8.95
CA ASN A 227 -0.94 -23.29 9.83
C ASN A 227 -0.65 -22.02 10.67
N ASN A 228 -1.71 -21.31 11.05
CA ASN A 228 -1.70 -20.11 11.89
C ASN A 228 -0.65 -19.08 11.45
N ALA A 229 -0.50 -18.90 10.14
CA ALA A 229 0.60 -18.14 9.55
C ALA A 229 0.12 -17.07 8.57
N PHE A 230 0.79 -15.93 8.56
CA PHE A 230 0.69 -14.97 7.48
C PHE A 230 1.89 -15.15 6.54
N VAL A 231 1.62 -15.63 5.33
CA VAL A 231 2.64 -15.98 4.33
C VAL A 231 2.66 -14.91 3.26
N ILE A 232 3.83 -14.35 2.94
CA ILE A 232 4.02 -13.41 1.84
C ILE A 232 5.03 -13.98 0.87
N LEU A 233 4.62 -14.22 -0.37
CA LEU A 233 5.51 -14.50 -1.50
C LEU A 233 5.74 -13.21 -2.27
N ASP A 234 6.93 -12.66 -2.15
CA ASP A 234 7.35 -11.49 -2.92
C ASP A 234 8.02 -11.87 -4.24
N GLU A 235 7.88 -10.99 -5.22
CA GLU A 235 8.45 -11.13 -6.58
C GLU A 235 8.02 -12.43 -7.25
N ALA A 236 6.73 -12.74 -7.09
CA ALA A 236 6.12 -13.97 -7.54
C ALA A 236 6.19 -14.20 -9.06
N GLN A 237 6.40 -13.15 -9.87
CA GLN A 237 6.61 -13.29 -11.31
C GLN A 237 7.83 -14.17 -11.64
N ASN A 238 8.77 -14.26 -10.69
CA ASN A 238 10.00 -15.03 -10.77
C ASN A 238 9.85 -16.45 -10.20
N THR A 239 8.62 -16.93 -10.00
CA THR A 239 8.35 -18.34 -9.67
C THR A 239 7.99 -19.15 -10.90
N THR A 240 8.39 -20.43 -10.94
CA THR A 240 7.83 -21.38 -11.92
C THR A 240 6.42 -21.80 -11.52
N THR A 241 5.71 -22.42 -12.47
CA THR A 241 4.36 -22.98 -12.25
C THR A 241 4.35 -24.00 -11.12
N GLU A 242 5.37 -24.88 -11.06
CA GLU A 242 5.52 -25.88 -10.00
C GLU A 242 5.80 -25.23 -8.64
N GLN A 243 6.59 -24.15 -8.60
CA GLN A 243 6.90 -23.44 -7.37
C GLN A 243 5.68 -22.70 -6.80
N MET A 244 4.89 -22.06 -7.67
CA MET A 244 3.65 -21.40 -7.27
C MET A 244 2.64 -22.42 -6.73
N PHE A 245 2.41 -23.50 -7.47
CA PHE A 245 1.52 -24.58 -7.03
C PHE A 245 2.02 -25.23 -5.72
N MET A 246 3.33 -25.45 -5.61
CA MET A 246 3.95 -25.96 -4.39
C MET A 246 3.60 -25.08 -3.20
N LEU A 247 3.78 -23.75 -3.29
CA LEU A 247 3.50 -22.84 -2.17
C LEU A 247 2.01 -22.79 -1.81
N LEU A 248 1.13 -22.58 -2.80
CA LEU A 248 -0.31 -22.40 -2.55
C LEU A 248 -0.93 -23.64 -1.90
N THR A 249 -0.42 -24.83 -2.21
CA THR A 249 -0.84 -26.09 -1.56
C THR A 249 -0.25 -26.31 -0.17
N ARG A 250 0.57 -25.39 0.37
CA ARG A 250 1.06 -25.43 1.76
C ARG A 250 0.23 -24.60 2.72
N ILE A 251 -0.68 -23.76 2.23
CA ILE A 251 -1.49 -22.90 3.08
C ILE A 251 -2.42 -23.77 3.93
N GLY A 252 -2.27 -23.66 5.24
CA GLY A 252 -2.98 -24.45 6.23
C GLY A 252 -4.15 -23.69 6.86
N LEU A 253 -4.68 -24.24 7.96
CA LEU A 253 -5.79 -23.63 8.69
C LEU A 253 -5.38 -22.31 9.36
N ASN A 254 -6.33 -21.37 9.44
CA ASN A 254 -6.18 -20.04 10.04
C ASN A 254 -4.96 -19.29 9.50
N SER A 255 -4.69 -19.42 8.21
CA SER A 255 -3.57 -18.78 7.56
C SER A 255 -4.03 -17.87 6.44
N LYS A 256 -3.23 -16.84 6.19
CA LYS A 256 -3.40 -15.95 5.05
C LYS A 256 -2.16 -16.03 4.17
N CYS A 257 -2.36 -15.92 2.86
CA CYS A 257 -1.30 -15.88 1.87
C CYS A 257 -1.45 -14.65 0.98
N VAL A 258 -0.40 -13.87 0.86
CA VAL A 258 -0.35 -12.74 -0.05
C VAL A 258 0.77 -12.96 -1.05
N VAL A 259 0.44 -12.89 -2.33
CA VAL A 259 1.37 -13.10 -3.44
C VAL A 259 1.54 -11.78 -4.17
N THR A 260 2.75 -11.20 -4.13
CA THR A 260 3.05 -9.92 -4.78
C THR A 260 3.95 -10.13 -5.98
N GLY A 261 3.67 -9.43 -7.08
CA GLY A 261 4.50 -9.53 -8.28
C GLY A 261 4.22 -8.48 -9.34
N ASP A 262 5.08 -8.45 -10.36
CA ASP A 262 4.91 -7.62 -11.56
C ASP A 262 5.07 -8.49 -12.80
N VAL A 263 3.96 -8.80 -13.49
CA VAL A 263 3.97 -9.67 -14.68
C VAL A 263 4.74 -9.07 -15.87
N THR A 264 5.11 -7.79 -15.81
CA THR A 264 5.95 -7.14 -16.84
C THR A 264 7.45 -7.33 -16.60
N GLN A 265 7.87 -7.81 -15.42
CA GLN A 265 9.27 -7.96 -15.01
C GLN A 265 9.62 -9.43 -14.72
N ILE A 266 9.32 -10.32 -15.66
CA ILE A 266 9.62 -11.75 -15.53
C ILE A 266 11.09 -12.00 -15.89
N ASP A 267 11.90 -12.39 -14.91
CA ASP A 267 13.33 -12.71 -15.05
C ASP A 267 13.58 -14.22 -15.26
N LEU A 268 12.52 -15.00 -15.51
CA LEU A 268 12.64 -16.43 -15.75
C LEU A 268 13.28 -16.73 -17.12
N PRO A 269 14.04 -17.83 -17.25
CA PRO A 269 14.49 -18.33 -18.54
C PRO A 269 13.32 -18.49 -19.52
N ALA A 270 13.56 -18.18 -20.80
CA ALA A 270 12.51 -18.12 -21.83
C ALA A 270 11.72 -19.43 -22.02
N ASN A 271 12.27 -20.58 -21.62
CA ASN A 271 11.61 -21.87 -21.68
C ASN A 271 10.71 -22.19 -20.46
N LYS A 272 10.67 -21.32 -19.45
CA LYS A 272 9.85 -21.50 -18.24
C LYS A 272 8.68 -20.54 -18.25
N ARG A 273 7.50 -21.04 -17.88
CA ARG A 273 6.31 -20.22 -17.66
C ARG A 273 6.32 -19.67 -16.24
N SER A 274 5.87 -18.42 -16.09
CA SER A 274 5.72 -17.79 -14.78
C SER A 274 4.51 -18.38 -14.06
N GLY A 275 4.73 -18.81 -12.82
CA GLY A 275 3.70 -19.42 -11.98
C GLY A 275 2.60 -18.44 -11.58
N VAL A 276 2.92 -17.15 -11.42
CA VAL A 276 1.89 -16.14 -11.14
C VAL A 276 0.94 -15.96 -12.32
N VAL A 277 1.45 -15.99 -13.56
CA VAL A 277 0.62 -15.84 -14.77
C VAL A 277 -0.35 -17.01 -14.90
N GLU A 278 0.12 -18.25 -14.65
CA GLU A 278 -0.74 -19.42 -14.65
C GLU A 278 -1.78 -19.36 -13.52
N ALA A 279 -1.36 -19.05 -12.29
CA ALA A 279 -2.24 -18.99 -11.13
C ALA A 279 -3.38 -17.97 -11.32
N LEU A 280 -3.09 -16.79 -11.89
CA LEU A 280 -4.11 -15.78 -12.18
C LEU A 280 -5.18 -16.28 -13.16
N GLN A 281 -4.84 -17.18 -14.08
CA GLN A 281 -5.78 -17.79 -15.00
C GLN A 281 -6.56 -18.94 -14.34
N ALA A 282 -5.84 -19.84 -13.66
CA ALA A 282 -6.40 -21.06 -13.07
C ALA A 282 -7.31 -20.78 -11.86
N LEU A 283 -7.00 -19.76 -11.07
CA LEU A 283 -7.66 -19.49 -9.79
C LEU A 283 -8.77 -18.43 -9.86
N LYS A 284 -9.09 -17.95 -11.07
CA LYS A 284 -10.01 -16.82 -11.30
C LYS A 284 -11.40 -17.01 -10.67
N THR A 285 -11.88 -18.25 -10.57
CA THR A 285 -13.22 -18.60 -10.07
C THR A 285 -13.21 -19.27 -8.70
N VAL A 286 -12.05 -19.36 -8.05
CA VAL A 286 -11.92 -20.03 -6.75
C VAL A 286 -12.38 -19.08 -5.64
N PRO A 287 -13.39 -19.45 -4.83
CA PRO A 287 -13.84 -18.61 -3.73
C PRO A 287 -12.75 -18.49 -2.67
N GLY A 288 -12.70 -17.34 -1.98
CA GLY A 288 -11.68 -17.06 -0.97
C GLY A 288 -10.33 -16.58 -1.54
N ILE A 289 -10.22 -16.44 -2.87
CA ILE A 289 -9.07 -15.86 -3.55
C ILE A 289 -9.46 -14.52 -4.20
N ALA A 290 -8.67 -13.48 -3.95
CA ALA A 290 -8.85 -12.18 -4.57
C ALA A 290 -7.60 -11.75 -5.35
N THR A 291 -7.81 -10.94 -6.39
CA THR A 291 -6.73 -10.33 -7.17
C THR A 291 -6.95 -8.84 -7.24
N VAL A 292 -5.92 -8.05 -6.91
CA VAL A 292 -5.91 -6.60 -7.02
C VAL A 292 -4.78 -6.18 -7.96
N TYR A 293 -5.15 -5.40 -8.98
CA TYR A 293 -4.23 -4.89 -9.97
C TYR A 293 -3.85 -3.44 -9.67
N PHE A 294 -2.56 -3.20 -9.50
CA PHE A 294 -1.97 -1.88 -9.36
C PHE A 294 -1.55 -1.33 -10.73
N THR A 295 -1.56 -0.01 -10.83
CA THR A 295 -1.18 0.74 -12.03
C THR A 295 -0.08 1.73 -11.70
N GLU A 296 0.51 2.37 -12.72
CA GLU A 296 1.51 3.44 -12.50
C GLU A 296 0.96 4.63 -11.68
N ARG A 297 -0.37 4.84 -11.70
CA ARG A 297 -1.04 5.89 -10.92
C ARG A 297 -0.96 5.64 -9.41
N ASP A 298 -0.71 4.40 -9.00
CA ASP A 298 -0.58 3.99 -7.60
C ASP A 298 0.85 4.13 -7.07
N VAL A 299 1.81 4.53 -7.92
CA VAL A 299 3.21 4.66 -7.55
C VAL A 299 3.40 5.87 -6.64
N VAL A 300 3.67 5.62 -5.36
CA VAL A 300 3.98 6.67 -4.39
C VAL A 300 5.50 6.80 -4.32
N ARG A 301 6.05 7.76 -5.07
CA ARG A 301 7.48 8.09 -5.07
C ARG A 301 7.66 9.58 -4.84
N HIS A 302 8.80 9.93 -4.29
CA HIS A 302 9.22 11.32 -4.15
C HIS A 302 9.17 12.04 -5.52
N GLU A 303 8.77 13.32 -5.53
CA GLU A 303 8.57 14.10 -6.75
C GLU A 303 9.80 14.11 -7.66
N LEU A 304 10.99 14.31 -7.08
CA LEU A 304 12.26 14.20 -7.79
C LEU A 304 12.46 12.84 -8.48
N VAL A 305 12.12 11.73 -7.80
CA VAL A 305 12.27 10.38 -8.38
C VAL A 305 11.31 10.21 -9.57
N ARG A 306 10.08 10.73 -9.48
CA ARG A 306 9.14 10.75 -10.61
C ARG A 306 9.69 11.56 -11.78
N ALA A 307 10.26 12.74 -11.51
CA ALA A 307 10.87 13.58 -12.53
C ALA A 307 12.05 12.89 -13.23
N ILE A 308 12.92 12.21 -12.47
CA ILE A 308 14.03 11.41 -13.01
C ILE A 308 13.51 10.30 -13.92
N ILE A 309 12.50 9.53 -13.48
CA ILE A 309 11.90 8.45 -14.29
C ILE A 309 11.33 9.03 -15.59
N GLY A 310 10.58 10.14 -15.50
CA GLY A 310 10.00 10.81 -16.67
C GLY A 310 11.08 11.27 -17.66
N ALA A 311 12.18 11.85 -17.19
CA ALA A 311 13.29 12.26 -18.04
C ALA A 311 13.93 11.06 -18.78
N TYR A 312 14.16 9.94 -18.08
CA TYR A 312 14.69 8.73 -18.71
C TYR A 312 13.70 8.09 -19.69
N GLN A 313 12.41 8.06 -19.38
CA GLN A 313 11.37 7.55 -20.27
C GLN A 313 11.30 8.38 -21.56
N GLN A 314 11.36 9.72 -21.47
CA GLN A 314 11.40 10.60 -22.63
C GLN A 314 12.65 10.37 -23.49
N HIS A 315 13.82 10.23 -22.85
CA HIS A 315 15.07 9.98 -23.57
C HIS A 315 15.12 8.61 -24.25
N ARG A 316 14.53 7.57 -23.62
CA ARG A 316 14.49 6.20 -24.15
C ARG A 316 13.31 5.94 -25.10
N SER A 317 12.33 6.84 -25.17
CA SER A 317 11.24 6.74 -26.12
C SER A 317 11.80 6.92 -27.53
N PRO A 318 11.56 5.99 -28.47
CA PRO A 318 12.05 6.13 -29.83
C PRO A 318 11.48 7.41 -30.45
N ALA A 319 12.35 8.24 -31.04
CA ALA A 319 11.92 9.41 -31.80
C ALA A 319 10.94 8.94 -32.90
N PRO A 320 9.80 9.63 -33.11
CA PRO A 320 8.89 9.28 -34.19
C PRO A 320 9.66 9.30 -35.52
N PRO A 321 9.44 8.34 -36.42
CA PRO A 321 10.15 8.30 -37.69
C PRO A 321 9.89 9.62 -38.43
N SER A 322 10.98 10.30 -38.81
CA SER A 322 10.89 11.49 -39.65
C SER A 322 10.16 11.12 -40.94
N ARG A 323 8.97 11.68 -41.15
CA ARG A 323 8.29 11.59 -42.45
C ARG A 323 9.21 12.23 -43.49
N LYS A 324 9.80 11.40 -44.36
CA LYS A 324 10.33 11.83 -45.65
C LYS A 324 9.19 11.95 -46.64
#